data_AF-A0A401U9R5-F1
#
_entry.id   AF-A0A401U9R5-F1
#
_cell.length_a   1.000
_cell.length_b   1.000
_cell.length_c   1.000
_cell.angle_alpha   90.00
_cell.angle_beta   90.00
_cell.angle_gamma   90.00
#
_symmetry.space_group_name_H-M   'P 1'
#
loop_
_entity.id
_entity.type
_entity.pdbx_description
1 polymer ?
#
loop_
_entity_poly.entity_id
_entity_poly.type
_entity_poly.pdbx_seq_one_letter_code
_entity_poly.pdbx_strand_id
1 'polypeptide(L)'
;MKKLSLLCLGLVAVVSGCNPASESAKFSVHDAKREQLASVSVGGEVIIDTPELSLTGIFKKEKRKYYDAGNTMQYAVKYSDDGFKLRDYREELLWKVKLYDDKIKIANNEEMSNAYEIKLRDEGKIKLERNDALVTELRMNNEAEWFQVNDAYTTRGAGLSLAPALLLIEELKDMEKFILMAELKAKGR
;
A
#
# COMPACT_ATOMS: atom_id res chain seq x y z
N MET A 1 59.76 43.37 -20.87
CA MET A 1 58.34 43.28 -20.47
C MET A 1 57.92 41.83 -20.52
N LYS A 2 57.71 41.21 -19.35
CA LYS A 2 57.30 39.80 -19.20
C LYS A 2 55.77 39.72 -19.32
N LYS A 3 55.23 38.82 -20.15
CA LYS A 3 53.82 38.39 -20.06
C LYS A 3 53.79 36.91 -19.71
N LEU A 4 53.30 36.64 -18.50
CA LEU A 4 52.87 35.37 -17.95
C LEU A 4 51.73 34.81 -18.83
N SER A 5 51.82 33.56 -19.25
CA SER A 5 50.65 32.77 -19.67
C SER A 5 50.37 31.76 -18.57
N LEU A 6 49.18 31.87 -17.99
CA LEU A 6 48.68 31.13 -16.85
C LEU A 6 48.31 29.70 -17.28
N LEU A 7 48.73 28.71 -16.48
CA LEU A 7 48.19 27.35 -16.51
C LEU A 7 46.71 27.39 -16.10
N CYS A 8 45.82 26.85 -16.93
CA CYS A 8 44.51 26.39 -16.46
C CYS A 8 44.66 24.95 -15.93
N LEU A 9 44.67 24.79 -14.61
CA LEU A 9 44.41 23.51 -13.97
C LEU A 9 42.94 23.12 -14.24
N GLY A 10 42.74 21.95 -14.83
CA GLY A 10 41.42 21.33 -14.95
C GLY A 10 40.87 20.95 -13.58
N LEU A 11 39.78 21.60 -13.20
CA LEU A 11 38.98 21.27 -12.04
C LEU A 11 38.16 20.00 -12.37
N VAL A 12 38.54 18.86 -11.81
CA VAL A 12 37.72 17.65 -11.85
C VAL A 12 36.58 17.83 -10.86
N ALA A 13 35.39 18.16 -11.36
CA ALA A 13 34.18 18.12 -10.57
C ALA A 13 33.82 16.65 -10.30
N VAL A 14 34.03 16.20 -9.05
CA VAL A 14 33.43 14.98 -8.53
C VAL A 14 31.94 15.24 -8.43
N VAL A 15 31.18 14.72 -9.40
CA VAL A 15 29.72 14.70 -9.32
C VAL A 15 29.37 13.66 -8.26
N SER A 16 29.29 14.10 -7.01
CA SER A 16 28.65 13.32 -5.95
C SER A 16 27.21 13.06 -6.39
N GLY A 17 26.94 11.83 -6.80
CA GLY A 17 25.59 11.35 -7.03
C GLY A 17 24.82 11.44 -5.73
N CYS A 18 24.01 12.49 -5.59
CA CYS A 18 22.91 12.49 -4.64
C CYS A 18 21.97 11.37 -5.07
N ASN A 19 22.08 10.22 -4.42
CA ASN A 19 21.06 9.19 -4.48
C ASN A 19 19.82 9.80 -3.81
N PRO A 20 18.70 10.06 -4.52
CA PRO A 20 17.50 10.52 -3.84
C PRO A 20 17.07 9.37 -2.92
N ALA A 21 17.13 9.61 -1.61
CA ALA A 21 16.46 8.76 -0.64
C ALA A 21 15.03 8.61 -1.14
N SER A 22 14.62 7.38 -1.53
CA SER A 22 13.30 7.17 -2.12
C SER A 22 12.27 7.67 -1.11
N GLU A 23 11.56 8.73 -1.47
CA GLU A 23 10.59 9.38 -0.61
C GLU A 23 9.54 8.34 -0.20
N SER A 24 9.31 8.16 1.10
CA SER A 24 8.33 7.18 1.56
C SER A 24 6.92 7.67 1.24
N ALA A 25 6.13 6.84 0.56
CA ALA A 25 4.73 7.15 0.30
C ALA A 25 3.94 6.98 1.59
N LYS A 26 3.13 7.98 1.97
CA LYS A 26 2.35 7.94 3.22
C LYS A 26 0.87 8.08 2.94
N PHE A 27 0.06 7.35 3.70
CA PHE A 27 -1.38 7.54 3.74
C PHE A 27 -1.93 7.30 5.14
N SER A 28 -3.15 7.76 5.38
CA SER A 28 -3.85 7.53 6.65
C SER A 28 -5.30 7.20 6.39
N VAL A 29 -5.89 6.37 7.26
CA VAL A 29 -7.30 5.99 7.29
C VAL A 29 -7.94 6.60 8.52
N HIS A 30 -9.12 7.19 8.36
CA HIS A 30 -9.86 7.86 9.42
C HIS A 30 -11.31 7.40 9.43
N ASP A 31 -11.95 7.46 10.58
CA ASP A 31 -13.36 7.12 10.74
C ASP A 31 -14.30 8.27 10.29
N ALA A 32 -15.60 8.10 10.51
CA ALA A 32 -16.64 9.08 10.21
C ALA A 32 -16.46 10.42 10.94
N LYS A 33 -15.83 10.41 12.13
CA LYS A 33 -15.53 11.61 12.94
C LYS A 33 -14.19 12.23 12.60
N ARG A 34 -13.45 11.66 11.62
CA ARG A 34 -12.08 12.02 11.26
C ARG A 34 -11.06 11.72 12.36
N GLU A 35 -11.35 10.75 13.22
CA GLU A 35 -10.36 10.18 14.12
C GLU A 35 -9.49 9.20 13.33
N GLN A 36 -8.17 9.30 13.49
CA GLN A 36 -7.23 8.49 12.74
C GLN A 36 -7.25 7.04 13.24
N LEU A 37 -7.63 6.11 12.37
CA LEU A 37 -7.62 4.67 12.62
C LEU A 37 -6.25 4.05 12.33
N ALA A 38 -5.58 4.54 11.27
CA ALA A 38 -4.25 4.09 10.90
C ALA A 38 -3.45 5.18 10.19
N SER A 39 -2.14 5.18 10.42
CA SER A 39 -1.15 5.85 9.60
C SER A 39 -0.22 4.80 8.98
N VAL A 40 0.04 4.92 7.69
CA VAL A 40 0.87 3.99 6.93
C VAL A 40 1.97 4.75 6.22
N SER A 41 3.20 4.28 6.37
CA SER A 41 4.37 4.75 5.65
C SER A 41 4.97 3.59 4.86
N VAL A 42 5.11 3.76 3.55
CA VAL A 42 5.61 2.76 2.61
C VAL A 42 6.96 3.25 2.07
N GLY A 43 8.04 2.59 2.47
CA GLY A 43 9.40 2.82 1.96
C GLY A 43 10.20 1.52 1.95
N GLY A 44 11.50 1.60 2.28
CA GLY A 44 12.31 0.39 2.47
C GLY A 44 11.70 -0.56 3.50
N GLU A 45 11.23 0.01 4.60
CA GLU A 45 10.32 -0.64 5.55
C GLU A 45 8.91 -0.09 5.39
N VAL A 46 7.91 -0.91 5.74
CA VAL A 46 6.52 -0.48 5.83
C VAL A 46 6.19 -0.30 7.31
N ILE A 47 5.65 0.85 7.69
CA ILE A 47 5.23 1.11 9.07
C ILE A 47 3.72 1.32 9.05
N ILE A 48 3.00 0.61 9.92
CA ILE A 48 1.56 0.74 10.11
C ILE A 48 1.32 1.02 11.59
N ASP A 49 0.85 2.21 11.90
CA ASP A 49 0.55 2.65 13.26
C ASP A 49 -0.95 2.80 13.44
N THR A 50 -1.53 2.11 14.42
CA THR A 50 -2.88 2.32 14.93
C THR A 50 -2.83 2.79 16.38
N PRO A 51 -3.95 3.24 16.98
CA PRO A 51 -3.98 3.58 18.40
C PRO A 51 -3.59 2.43 19.34
N GLU A 52 -3.77 1.18 18.90
CA GLU A 52 -3.59 -0.02 19.72
C GLU A 52 -2.27 -0.75 19.46
N LEU A 53 -1.74 -0.67 18.23
CA LEU A 53 -0.59 -1.45 17.79
C LEU A 53 0.19 -0.74 16.69
N SER A 54 1.51 -0.94 16.70
CA SER A 54 2.39 -0.58 15.59
C SER A 54 3.00 -1.85 14.99
N LEU A 55 3.03 -1.94 13.65
CA LEU A 55 3.68 -3.00 12.91
C LEU A 55 4.78 -2.44 11.99
N THR A 56 5.94 -3.10 12.01
CA THR A 56 7.06 -2.84 11.08
C THR A 56 7.23 -4.00 10.11
N GLY A 57 6.95 -3.74 8.84
CA GLY A 57 7.06 -4.63 7.70
C GLY A 57 8.46 -4.60 7.06
N ILE A 58 9.27 -5.61 7.37
CA ILE A 58 10.65 -5.76 6.89
C ILE A 58 10.67 -6.74 5.72
N PHE A 59 11.19 -6.30 4.58
CA PHE A 59 11.35 -7.16 3.41
C PHE A 59 12.61 -8.04 3.55
N LYS A 60 12.45 -9.36 3.49
CA LYS A 60 13.54 -10.34 3.54
C LYS A 60 13.33 -11.42 2.47
N LYS A 61 14.26 -11.47 1.50
CA LYS A 61 14.23 -12.39 0.35
C LYS A 61 13.00 -12.17 -0.54
N GLU A 62 11.94 -12.95 -0.32
CA GLU A 62 10.71 -12.98 -1.12
C GLU A 62 9.45 -12.71 -0.28
N LYS A 63 9.63 -12.37 1.00
CA LYS A 63 8.54 -12.10 1.93
C LYS A 63 8.75 -10.75 2.59
N ARG A 64 7.66 -10.03 2.83
CA ARG A 64 7.64 -8.98 3.86
C ARG A 64 7.07 -9.59 5.14
N LYS A 65 7.77 -9.44 6.25
CA LYS A 65 7.31 -9.90 7.57
C LYS A 65 7.01 -8.68 8.43
N TYR A 66 5.84 -8.67 9.04
CA TYR A 66 5.37 -7.61 9.91
C TYR A 66 5.57 -8.02 11.36
N TYR A 67 6.32 -7.20 12.09
CA TYR A 67 6.66 -7.41 13.49
C TYR A 67 6.01 -6.35 14.35
N ASP A 68 5.57 -6.73 15.54
CA ASP A 68 5.15 -5.76 16.56
C ASP A 68 6.35 -5.09 17.26
N ALA A 69 6.07 -4.20 18.20
CA ALA A 69 7.08 -3.53 19.02
C ALA A 69 7.93 -4.50 19.88
N GLY A 70 7.42 -5.70 20.17
CA GLY A 70 8.14 -6.77 20.86
C GLY A 70 8.99 -7.62 19.92
N ASN A 71 9.11 -7.24 18.64
CA ASN A 71 9.80 -8.00 17.59
C ASN A 71 9.22 -9.41 17.37
N THR A 72 7.94 -9.60 17.72
CA THR A 72 7.20 -10.83 17.42
C THR A 72 6.54 -10.69 16.07
N MET A 73 6.73 -11.70 15.20
CA MET A 73 6.14 -11.70 13.87
C MET A 73 4.63 -11.95 13.98
N GLN A 74 3.84 -11.02 13.45
CA GLN A 74 2.37 -11.07 13.48
C GLN A 74 1.78 -11.49 12.14
N TYR A 75 2.41 -11.06 11.03
CA TYR A 75 1.96 -11.38 9.67
C TYR A 75 3.13 -11.56 8.70
N ALA A 76 2.89 -12.30 7.63
CA ALA A 76 3.81 -12.41 6.51
C ALA A 76 3.07 -12.22 5.18
N VAL A 77 3.65 -11.41 4.31
CA VAL A 77 3.24 -11.26 2.91
C VAL A 77 4.24 -12.01 2.05
N LYS A 78 3.79 -13.06 1.36
CA LYS A 78 4.57 -13.81 0.38
C LYS A 78 4.19 -13.36 -1.01
N TYR A 79 5.13 -12.83 -1.77
CA TYR A 79 4.89 -12.33 -3.12
C TYR A 79 4.91 -13.46 -4.15
N SER A 80 4.17 -13.26 -5.25
CA SER A 80 4.22 -14.02 -6.48
C SER A 80 4.24 -13.07 -7.68
N ASP A 81 4.45 -13.61 -8.88
CA ASP A 81 4.47 -12.80 -10.10
C ASP A 81 3.11 -12.13 -10.38
N ASP A 82 2.02 -12.81 -10.03
CA ASP A 82 0.63 -12.37 -10.25
C ASP A 82 -0.02 -11.69 -9.04
N GLY A 83 0.72 -11.47 -7.95
CA GLY A 83 0.17 -10.86 -6.74
C GLY A 83 0.91 -11.22 -5.46
N PHE A 84 0.16 -11.55 -4.41
CA PHE A 84 0.73 -11.91 -3.11
C PHE A 84 -0.28 -12.61 -2.20
N LYS A 85 0.22 -13.22 -1.14
CA LYS A 85 -0.57 -13.88 -0.09
C LYS A 85 -0.23 -13.28 1.26
N LEU A 86 -1.26 -12.76 1.95
CA LEU A 86 -1.19 -12.41 3.37
C LEU A 86 -1.39 -13.67 4.21
N ARG A 87 -0.51 -13.85 5.19
CA ARG A 87 -0.50 -14.97 6.12
C ARG A 87 -0.40 -14.46 7.55
N ASP A 88 -0.89 -15.27 8.48
CA ASP A 88 -0.81 -14.99 9.91
C ASP A 88 0.60 -15.29 10.49
N TYR A 89 0.72 -15.22 11.81
CA TYR A 89 1.95 -15.49 12.56
C TYR A 89 2.42 -16.95 12.46
N ARG A 90 1.55 -17.90 12.08
CA ARG A 90 1.88 -19.30 11.80
C ARG A 90 2.21 -19.53 10.33
N GLU A 91 2.21 -18.47 9.54
CA GLU A 91 2.28 -18.50 8.08
C GLU A 91 1.11 -19.27 7.45
N GLU A 92 -0.06 -19.33 8.07
CA GLU A 92 -1.30 -19.86 7.48
C GLU A 92 -1.94 -18.80 6.58
N LEU A 93 -2.60 -19.22 5.48
CA LEU A 93 -3.19 -18.27 4.53
C LEU A 93 -4.38 -17.54 5.17
N LEU A 94 -4.33 -16.22 5.15
CA LEU A 94 -5.48 -15.36 5.46
C LEU A 94 -6.14 -14.88 4.18
N TRP A 95 -5.35 -14.28 3.28
CA TRP A 95 -5.86 -13.70 2.05
C TRP A 95 -4.89 -13.89 0.89
N LYS A 96 -5.43 -14.22 -0.27
CA LYS A 96 -4.74 -14.29 -1.54
C LYS A 96 -5.21 -13.11 -2.39
N VAL A 97 -4.26 -12.33 -2.88
CA VAL A 97 -4.48 -11.17 -3.75
C VAL A 97 -3.87 -11.47 -5.10
N LYS A 98 -4.69 -11.33 -6.16
CA LYS A 98 -4.24 -11.34 -7.54
C LYS A 98 -4.40 -9.96 -8.16
N LEU A 99 -3.35 -9.52 -8.83
CA LEU A 99 -3.30 -8.22 -9.49
C LEU A 99 -3.42 -8.42 -10.99
N TYR A 100 -4.38 -7.73 -11.58
CA TYR A 100 -4.53 -7.59 -13.01
C TYR A 100 -4.31 -6.12 -13.38
N ASP A 101 -4.35 -5.81 -14.67
CA ASP A 101 -4.17 -4.43 -15.14
C ASP A 101 -5.35 -3.53 -14.77
N ASP A 102 -6.57 -4.07 -14.84
CA ASP A 102 -7.82 -3.32 -14.63
C ASP A 102 -8.53 -3.65 -13.30
N LYS A 103 -8.05 -4.68 -12.59
CA LYS A 103 -8.71 -5.17 -11.37
C LYS A 103 -7.78 -5.83 -10.36
N ILE A 104 -8.26 -5.86 -9.12
CA ILE A 104 -7.68 -6.64 -8.03
C ILE A 104 -8.69 -7.71 -7.64
N LYS A 105 -8.25 -8.96 -7.50
CA LYS A 105 -9.06 -10.02 -6.91
C LYS A 105 -8.51 -10.38 -5.53
N ILE A 106 -9.39 -10.55 -4.56
CA ILE A 106 -9.00 -10.95 -3.20
C ILE A 106 -9.94 -12.05 -2.68
N ALA A 107 -9.36 -13.12 -2.14
CA ALA A 107 -10.11 -14.24 -1.55
C ALA A 107 -9.38 -14.81 -0.33
N ASN A 108 -10.11 -15.42 0.59
CA ASN A 108 -9.58 -16.04 1.80
C ASN A 108 -9.22 -17.53 1.61
N ASN A 109 -9.02 -17.98 0.37
CA ASN A 109 -8.74 -19.37 0.02
C ASN A 109 -7.74 -19.46 -1.14
N GLU A 110 -7.14 -20.64 -1.33
CA GLU A 110 -6.14 -20.85 -2.37
C GLU A 110 -6.75 -20.89 -3.77
N GLU A 111 -7.97 -21.37 -3.89
CA GLU A 111 -8.71 -21.62 -5.12
C GLU A 111 -9.26 -20.33 -5.75
N MET A 112 -9.22 -19.21 -5.03
CA MET A 112 -9.86 -17.93 -5.41
C MET A 112 -11.37 -18.05 -5.64
N SER A 113 -12.01 -19.01 -4.98
CA SER A 113 -13.47 -19.14 -4.97
C SER A 113 -14.10 -18.01 -4.15
N ASN A 114 -15.26 -17.51 -4.60
CA ASN A 114 -15.98 -16.39 -3.97
C ASN A 114 -15.13 -15.12 -3.74
N ALA A 115 -14.16 -14.87 -4.63
CA ALA A 115 -13.28 -13.71 -4.55
C ALA A 115 -14.08 -12.40 -4.69
N TYR A 116 -13.68 -11.39 -3.92
CA TYR A 116 -14.03 -10.01 -4.24
C TYR A 116 -13.22 -9.56 -5.45
N GLU A 117 -13.84 -8.73 -6.29
CA GLU A 117 -13.18 -8.04 -7.40
C GLU A 117 -13.33 -6.53 -7.20
N ILE A 118 -12.20 -5.83 -7.10
CA ILE A 118 -12.14 -4.37 -7.11
C ILE A 118 -11.74 -3.95 -8.51
N LYS A 119 -12.60 -3.23 -9.22
CA LYS A 119 -12.39 -2.89 -10.63
C LYS A 119 -12.41 -1.39 -10.82
N LEU A 120 -11.42 -0.86 -11.55
CA LEU A 120 -11.51 0.50 -12.06
C LEU A 120 -12.44 0.54 -13.28
N ARG A 121 -13.23 1.59 -13.38
CA ARG A 121 -14.13 1.90 -14.48
C ARG A 121 -13.89 3.33 -14.93
N ASP A 122 -14.52 3.69 -16.04
CA ASP A 122 -14.44 5.03 -16.61
C ASP A 122 -14.81 6.09 -15.56
N GLU A 123 -14.23 7.29 -15.72
CA GLU A 123 -14.49 8.45 -14.85
C GLU A 123 -14.15 8.22 -13.36
N GLY A 124 -13.14 7.40 -13.07
CA GLY A 124 -12.65 7.17 -11.71
C GLY A 124 -13.61 6.38 -10.82
N LYS A 125 -14.58 5.67 -11.42
CA LYS A 125 -15.51 4.81 -10.69
C LYS A 125 -14.81 3.51 -10.28
N ILE A 126 -14.86 3.15 -9.01
CA ILE A 126 -14.39 1.87 -8.48
C ILE A 126 -15.60 1.02 -8.12
N LYS A 127 -15.67 -0.21 -8.64
CA LYS A 127 -16.68 -1.19 -8.24
C LYS A 127 -16.06 -2.27 -7.38
N LEU A 128 -16.70 -2.57 -6.26
CA LEU A 128 -16.44 -3.77 -5.47
C LEU A 128 -17.56 -4.77 -5.76
N GLU A 129 -17.20 -5.90 -6.32
CA GLU A 129 -18.11 -6.98 -6.71
C GLU A 129 -17.72 -8.28 -6.01
N ARG A 130 -18.69 -9.18 -5.81
CA ARG A 130 -18.45 -10.55 -5.35
C ARG A 130 -19.46 -11.47 -6.02
N ASN A 131 -18.99 -12.57 -6.61
CA ASN A 131 -19.85 -13.51 -7.35
C ASN A 131 -20.71 -12.80 -8.41
N ASP A 132 -20.10 -11.88 -9.16
CA ASP A 132 -20.73 -11.03 -10.18
C ASP A 132 -21.87 -10.11 -9.66
N ALA A 133 -22.11 -10.07 -8.35
CA ALA A 133 -23.01 -9.13 -7.71
C ALA A 133 -22.24 -7.89 -7.22
N LEU A 134 -22.82 -6.71 -7.46
CA LEU A 134 -22.30 -5.46 -6.91
C LEU A 134 -22.45 -5.48 -5.39
N VAL A 135 -21.34 -5.33 -4.67
CA VAL A 135 -21.35 -5.09 -3.23
C VAL A 135 -21.52 -3.60 -2.99
N THR A 136 -20.68 -2.78 -3.61
CA THR A 136 -20.74 -1.32 -3.50
C THR A 136 -19.93 -0.64 -4.61
N GLU A 137 -20.11 0.67 -4.74
CA GLU A 137 -19.46 1.52 -5.74
C GLU A 137 -18.92 2.79 -5.08
N LEU A 138 -17.74 3.21 -5.55
CA LEU A 138 -17.02 4.40 -5.10
C LEU A 138 -16.71 5.26 -6.30
N ARG A 139 -16.56 6.57 -6.09
CA ARG A 139 -16.06 7.48 -7.13
C ARG A 139 -14.87 8.23 -6.58
N MET A 140 -13.69 8.01 -7.19
CA MET A 140 -12.49 8.75 -6.86
C MET A 140 -12.68 10.22 -7.25
N ASN A 141 -12.33 11.12 -6.33
CA ASN A 141 -12.20 12.54 -6.62
C ASN A 141 -10.72 12.91 -6.59
N ASN A 142 -10.17 13.19 -7.77
CA ASN A 142 -8.73 13.41 -7.95
C ASN A 142 -8.24 14.77 -7.44
N GLU A 143 -9.18 15.68 -7.12
CA GLU A 143 -8.87 17.04 -6.65
C GLU A 143 -8.96 17.16 -5.13
N ALA A 144 -9.55 16.16 -4.46
CA ALA A 144 -9.74 16.18 -3.02
C ALA A 144 -8.51 15.60 -2.30
N GLU A 145 -8.00 16.34 -1.32
CA GLU A 145 -6.98 15.83 -0.39
C GLU A 145 -7.48 14.61 0.40
N TRP A 146 -8.78 14.59 0.67
CA TRP A 146 -9.49 13.54 1.39
C TRP A 146 -10.37 12.74 0.43
N PHE A 147 -10.18 11.43 0.43
CA PHE A 147 -11.02 10.51 -0.33
C PHE A 147 -12.05 9.85 0.60
N GLN A 148 -13.32 10.20 0.41
CA GLN A 148 -14.43 9.54 1.09
C GLN A 148 -14.63 8.15 0.48
N VAL A 149 -14.57 7.11 1.32
CA VAL A 149 -14.78 5.73 0.88
C VAL A 149 -16.25 5.35 1.06
N ASN A 150 -16.81 5.58 2.24
CA ASN A 150 -18.24 5.50 2.55
C ASN A 150 -18.51 6.38 3.78
N ASP A 151 -19.72 6.39 4.33
CA ASP A 151 -20.04 7.18 5.53
C ASP A 151 -19.19 6.81 6.78
N ALA A 152 -18.52 5.65 6.76
CA ALA A 152 -17.69 5.17 7.87
C ALA A 152 -16.21 5.54 7.75
N TYR A 153 -15.68 5.74 6.54
CA TYR A 153 -14.24 5.86 6.31
C TYR A 153 -13.86 6.99 5.35
N THR A 154 -12.76 7.66 5.68
CA THR A 154 -12.02 8.55 4.78
C THR A 154 -10.55 8.17 4.73
N THR A 155 -9.88 8.47 3.62
CA THR A 155 -8.44 8.30 3.47
C THR A 155 -7.77 9.58 3.01
N ARG A 156 -6.50 9.78 3.39
CA ARG A 156 -5.65 10.89 2.94
C ARG A 156 -4.31 10.33 2.46
N GLY A 157 -3.79 10.83 1.34
CA GLY A 157 -2.49 10.40 0.79
C GLY A 157 -2.50 9.04 0.06
N ALA A 158 -3.63 8.33 0.01
CA ALA A 158 -3.75 7.06 -0.71
C ALA A 158 -3.56 7.21 -2.24
N GLY A 159 -3.81 8.41 -2.80
CA GLY A 159 -3.68 8.69 -4.23
C GLY A 159 -4.73 7.98 -5.08
N LEU A 160 -4.46 7.80 -6.38
CA LEU A 160 -5.34 7.08 -7.34
C LEU A 160 -5.30 5.55 -7.20
N SER A 161 -5.26 5.07 -5.97
CA SER A 161 -5.14 3.65 -5.64
C SER A 161 -6.52 2.99 -5.53
N LEU A 162 -6.60 1.72 -5.94
CA LEU A 162 -7.76 0.85 -5.67
C LEU A 162 -7.81 0.37 -4.22
N ALA A 163 -6.71 0.51 -3.48
CA ALA A 163 -6.55 0.02 -2.12
C ALA A 163 -7.66 0.45 -1.13
N PRO A 164 -8.16 1.71 -1.13
CA PRO A 164 -9.19 2.11 -0.18
C PRO A 164 -10.49 1.30 -0.27
N ALA A 165 -10.79 0.67 -1.41
CA ALA A 165 -11.96 -0.21 -1.54
C ALA A 165 -11.88 -1.45 -0.63
N LEU A 166 -10.68 -1.83 -0.16
CA LEU A 166 -10.51 -2.91 0.83
C LEU A 166 -11.18 -2.58 2.17
N LEU A 167 -11.37 -1.30 2.50
CA LEU A 167 -12.04 -0.89 3.74
C LEU A 167 -13.50 -1.34 3.81
N LEU A 168 -14.09 -1.67 2.65
CA LEU A 168 -15.49 -2.07 2.49
C LEU A 168 -15.70 -3.58 2.50
N ILE A 169 -14.62 -4.37 2.61
CA ILE A 169 -14.72 -5.81 2.77
C ILE A 169 -14.82 -6.10 4.26
N GLU A 170 -16.04 -6.38 4.73
CA GLU A 170 -16.33 -6.62 6.16
C GLU A 170 -15.59 -7.82 6.75
N GLU A 171 -15.29 -8.82 5.92
CA GLU A 171 -14.59 -10.04 6.32
C GLU A 171 -13.10 -9.79 6.62
N LEU A 172 -12.52 -8.70 6.12
CA LEU A 172 -11.16 -8.31 6.45
C LEU A 172 -11.11 -7.71 7.85
N LYS A 173 -10.18 -8.17 8.69
CA LYS A 173 -9.89 -7.48 9.95
C LYS A 173 -9.16 -6.18 9.68
N ASP A 174 -9.26 -5.21 10.57
CA ASP A 174 -8.73 -3.86 10.33
C ASP A 174 -7.22 -3.85 10.05
N MET A 175 -6.44 -4.61 10.83
CA MET A 175 -5.00 -4.73 10.56
C MET A 175 -4.71 -5.40 9.21
N GLU A 176 -5.52 -6.38 8.80
CA GLU A 176 -5.40 -7.01 7.48
C GLU A 176 -5.69 -5.99 6.37
N LYS A 177 -6.74 -5.15 6.51
CA LYS A 177 -7.03 -4.05 5.57
C LYS A 177 -5.82 -3.14 5.42
N PHE A 178 -5.23 -2.68 6.53
CA PHE A 178 -4.10 -1.75 6.47
C PHE A 178 -2.85 -2.36 5.86
N ILE A 179 -2.54 -3.63 6.18
CA ILE A 179 -1.42 -4.36 5.55
C ILE A 179 -1.64 -4.48 4.05
N LEU A 180 -2.81 -4.96 3.62
CA LEU A 180 -3.12 -5.13 2.21
C LEU A 180 -3.09 -3.79 1.46
N MET A 181 -3.60 -2.72 2.05
CA MET A 181 -3.52 -1.37 1.48
C MET A 181 -2.07 -0.90 1.32
N ALA A 182 -1.22 -1.14 2.34
CA ALA A 182 0.19 -0.80 2.29
C ALA A 182 0.92 -1.54 1.16
N GLU A 183 0.61 -2.82 0.98
CA GLU A 183 1.22 -3.67 -0.06
C GLU A 183 0.77 -3.31 -1.47
N LEU A 184 -0.51 -2.97 -1.65
CA LEU A 184 -1.01 -2.43 -2.92
C LEU A 184 -0.32 -1.11 -3.25
N LYS A 185 -0.21 -0.20 -2.27
CA LYS A 185 0.49 1.08 -2.44
C LYS A 185 1.97 0.87 -2.81
N ALA A 186 2.65 -0.08 -2.17
CA ALA A 186 4.04 -0.44 -2.47
C ALA A 186 4.23 -0.97 -3.91
N LYS A 187 3.17 -1.53 -4.50
CA LYS A 187 3.13 -1.99 -5.89
C LYS A 187 2.58 -0.95 -6.87
N GLY A 188 2.31 0.28 -6.41
CA GLY A 188 1.73 1.34 -7.24
C GLY A 188 0.29 1.06 -7.69
N ARG A 189 -0.46 0.31 -6.89
CA ARG A 189 -1.88 -0.02 -7.10
C ARG A 189 -2.77 0.77 -6.18
#